data_AF-A0A971SR38-F1
#
_entry.id   AF-A0A971SR38-F1
#
_cell.length_a   1.000
_cell.length_b   1.000
_cell.length_c   1.000
_cell.angle_alpha   90.00
_cell.angle_beta   90.00
_cell.angle_gamma   90.00
#
_symmetry.space_group_name_H-M   'P 1'
#
loop_
_entity.id
_entity.type
_entity.pdbx_description
1 polymer ?
#
loop_
_entity_poly.entity_id
_entity_poly.type
_entity_poly.pdbx_seq_one_letter_code
_entity_poly.pdbx_strand_id
1 'polypeptide(L)'
;MATTFIDKATISVRAGKGGDGAIAFHREKYVAAGGPDGGDGGRGGNIIVVADDNMSTLMDFRYKRKYVAENGENGRGKRCSGKD
;
A
#
# COMPACT_ATOMS: atom_id res chain seq x y z
N MET A 1 25.72 2.81 -41.14
CA MET A 1 25.00 1.94 -40.18
C MET A 1 24.53 2.84 -39.05
N ALA A 2 23.25 3.22 -39.02
CA ALA A 2 22.72 4.01 -37.90
C ALA A 2 22.66 3.09 -36.67
N THR A 3 23.34 3.47 -35.60
CA THR A 3 23.31 2.76 -34.32
C THR A 3 21.96 2.98 -33.65
N THR A 4 21.24 1.90 -33.36
CA THR A 4 19.94 1.94 -32.67
C THR A 4 20.10 2.56 -31.30
N PHE A 5 19.41 3.69 -31.05
CA PHE A 5 19.32 4.29 -29.72
C PHE A 5 18.28 3.53 -28.89
N ILE A 6 18.66 3.12 -27.68
CA ILE A 6 17.78 2.43 -26.72
C ILE A 6 17.85 3.19 -25.40
N ASP A 7 16.71 3.69 -24.94
CA ASP A 7 16.60 4.26 -23.60
C ASP A 7 16.30 3.15 -22.57
N LYS A 8 16.99 3.18 -21.44
CA LYS A 8 16.85 2.21 -20.34
C LYS A 8 16.85 2.96 -19.02
N ALA A 9 15.95 2.57 -18.12
CA ALA A 9 15.89 3.07 -16.75
C ALA A 9 15.69 1.92 -15.77
N THR A 10 16.30 2.02 -14.58
CA THR A 10 16.12 1.07 -13.48
C THR A 10 15.51 1.80 -12.29
N ILE A 11 14.32 1.33 -11.90
CA ILE A 11 13.54 1.83 -10.78
C ILE A 11 13.40 0.76 -9.70
N SER A 12 13.21 1.22 -8.46
CA SER A 12 12.88 0.39 -7.31
C SER A 12 11.42 0.62 -6.94
N VAL A 13 10.65 -0.47 -6.91
CA VAL A 13 9.23 -0.46 -6.59
C VAL A 13 9.00 -1.28 -5.33
N ARG A 14 8.16 -0.77 -4.42
CA ARG A 14 7.73 -1.48 -3.22
C ARG A 14 6.23 -1.30 -3.01
N ALA A 15 5.50 -2.40 -3.03
CA ALA A 15 4.09 -2.40 -2.67
C ALA A 15 3.88 -2.04 -1.18
N GLY A 16 2.68 -1.60 -0.86
CA GLY A 16 2.26 -1.34 0.51
C GLY A 16 2.27 -2.61 1.34
N LYS A 17 2.70 -2.52 2.59
CA LYS A 17 2.42 -3.55 3.59
C LYS A 17 0.92 -3.54 3.91
N GLY A 18 0.32 -4.70 4.10
CA GLY A 18 -0.99 -4.77 4.75
C GLY A 18 -0.92 -4.23 6.18
N GLY A 19 -2.02 -3.64 6.63
CA GLY A 19 -2.20 -3.21 8.01
C GLY A 19 -2.27 -4.41 8.96
N ASP A 20 -1.92 -4.19 10.21
CA ASP A 20 -2.00 -5.22 11.24
C ASP A 20 -3.44 -5.29 11.80
N GLY A 21 -3.93 -6.50 12.08
CA GLY A 21 -5.21 -6.69 12.78
C GLY A 21 -5.14 -6.26 14.24
N ALA A 22 -6.25 -5.80 14.80
CA ALA A 22 -6.32 -5.42 16.20
C ALA A 22 -6.74 -6.59 17.09
N ILE A 23 -6.06 -6.75 18.22
CA ILE A 23 -6.56 -7.54 19.34
C ILE A 23 -7.21 -6.59 20.32
N ALA A 24 -8.54 -6.54 20.33
CA ALA A 24 -9.33 -5.69 21.21
C ALA A 24 -10.51 -6.48 21.81
N PHE A 25 -10.95 -6.06 22.99
CA PHE A 25 -12.10 -6.61 23.69
C PHE A 25 -13.06 -5.49 24.05
N HIS A 26 -14.36 -5.77 23.88
CA HIS A 26 -15.41 -4.83 24.21
C HIS A 26 -15.41 -4.53 25.73
N ARG A 27 -15.45 -3.25 26.09
CA ARG A 27 -15.49 -2.80 27.50
C ARG A 27 -16.69 -1.89 27.71
N GLU A 28 -17.58 -2.33 28.60
CA GLU A 28 -18.76 -1.58 29.04
C GLU A 28 -18.89 -1.67 30.56
N LYS A 29 -19.36 -0.58 31.20
CA LYS A 29 -19.35 -0.40 32.66
C LYS A 29 -20.03 -1.54 33.45
N TYR A 30 -20.97 -2.25 32.83
CA TYR A 30 -21.74 -3.33 33.46
C TYR A 30 -21.53 -4.70 32.80
N VAL A 31 -20.53 -4.83 31.91
CA VAL A 31 -20.20 -6.08 31.22
C VAL A 31 -18.83 -6.56 31.72
N ALA A 32 -18.82 -7.64 32.50
CA ALA A 32 -17.61 -8.16 33.14
C ALA A 32 -16.58 -8.73 32.14
N ALA A 33 -17.05 -9.31 31.03
CA ALA A 33 -16.20 -9.83 29.95
C ALA A 33 -16.88 -9.59 28.60
N GLY A 34 -16.58 -8.46 27.97
CA GLY A 34 -17.02 -8.23 26.60
C GLY A 34 -16.24 -9.09 25.61
N GLY A 35 -16.91 -9.56 24.56
CA GLY A 35 -16.29 -10.40 23.54
C GLY A 35 -15.20 -9.68 22.73
N PRO A 36 -14.45 -10.41 21.90
CA PRO A 36 -13.48 -9.83 20.99
C PRO A 36 -14.13 -8.81 20.04
N ASP A 37 -13.54 -7.63 19.95
CA ASP A 37 -14.01 -6.54 19.08
C ASP A 37 -12.87 -5.91 18.27
N GLY A 38 -11.80 -6.66 18.03
CA GLY A 38 -10.76 -6.28 17.08
C GLY A 38 -11.26 -6.26 15.63
N GLY A 39 -10.87 -5.23 14.88
CA GLY A 39 -11.02 -5.19 13.42
C GLY A 39 -9.78 -5.67 12.68
N ASP A 40 -9.94 -6.02 11.41
CA ASP A 40 -8.87 -6.48 10.53
C ASP A 40 -8.00 -5.31 10.03
N GLY A 41 -6.77 -5.59 9.61
CA GLY A 41 -5.95 -4.62 8.90
C GLY A 41 -6.38 -4.45 7.44
N GLY A 42 -6.21 -3.24 6.89
CA GLY A 42 -6.47 -2.95 5.49
C GLY A 42 -5.39 -3.49 4.56
N ARG A 43 -5.70 -3.61 3.27
CA ARG A 43 -4.73 -4.07 2.27
C ARG A 43 -3.67 -3.00 2.01
N GLY A 44 -2.46 -3.43 1.67
CA GLY A 44 -1.43 -2.50 1.19
C GLY A 44 -1.70 -2.07 -0.24
N GLY A 45 -1.32 -0.84 -0.58
CA GLY A 45 -1.46 -0.30 -1.92
C GLY A 45 -0.64 -1.04 -2.97
N ASN A 46 -1.15 -1.08 -4.20
CA ASN A 46 -0.49 -1.69 -5.34
C ASN A 46 0.34 -0.65 -6.12
N ILE A 47 1.37 -1.13 -6.83
CA ILE A 47 2.07 -0.33 -7.84
C ILE A 47 1.76 -0.96 -9.20
N ILE A 48 1.23 -0.14 -10.11
CA ILE A 48 0.94 -0.51 -11.48
C ILE A 48 1.79 0.33 -12.43
N VAL A 49 2.32 -0.30 -13.48
CA VAL A 49 2.97 0.39 -14.59
C VAL A 49 1.99 0.37 -15.75
N VAL A 50 1.63 1.56 -16.23
CA VAL A 50 0.66 1.74 -17.31
C VAL A 50 1.40 2.38 -18.49
N ALA A 51 1.23 1.82 -19.68
CA ALA A 51 1.76 2.41 -20.89
C ALA A 51 0.95 3.67 -21.25
N ASP A 52 1.64 4.75 -21.58
CA ASP A 52 1.05 6.01 -22.04
C ASP A 52 1.68 6.37 -23.39
N ASP A 53 0.84 6.47 -24.43
CA ASP A 53 1.28 6.79 -25.79
C ASP A 53 1.81 8.22 -25.93
N ASN A 54 1.54 9.10 -24.96
CA ASN A 54 2.05 10.47 -24.95
C ASN A 54 3.45 10.57 -24.33
N MET A 55 3.97 9.50 -23.72
CA MET A 55 5.29 9.49 -23.07
C MET A 55 6.37 8.98 -24.02
N SER A 56 7.27 9.88 -24.42
CA SER A 56 8.31 9.58 -25.43
C SER A 56 9.68 9.19 -24.86
N THR A 57 9.92 9.34 -23.55
CA THR A 57 11.22 9.06 -22.91
C THR A 57 11.05 8.45 -21.51
N LEU A 58 12.07 7.75 -21.01
CA LEU A 58 12.10 7.25 -19.62
C LEU A 58 12.79 8.24 -18.65
N MET A 59 12.89 9.51 -19.02
CA MET A 59 13.67 10.50 -18.28
C MET A 59 13.14 10.72 -16.86
N ASP A 60 11.82 10.70 -16.67
CA ASP A 60 11.17 10.84 -15.36
C ASP A 60 11.57 9.72 -14.39
N PHE A 61 11.71 8.50 -14.89
CA PHE A 61 12.14 7.34 -14.12
C PHE A 61 13.62 7.40 -13.73
N ARG A 62 14.42 8.28 -14.35
CA ARG A 62 15.80 8.56 -13.91
C ARG A 62 15.85 9.55 -12.76
N TYR A 63 14.96 10.55 -12.74
CA TYR A 63 14.89 11.53 -11.67
C TYR A 63 14.21 10.98 -10.41
N LYS A 64 13.07 10.30 -10.57
CA LYS A 64 12.37 9.62 -9.47
C LYS A 64 12.53 8.11 -9.62
N ARG A 65 13.43 7.53 -8.83
CA ARG A 65 13.79 6.10 -8.94
C ARG A 65 13.08 5.20 -7.93
N LYS A 66 12.45 5.77 -6.90
CA LYS A 66 11.76 5.01 -5.84
C LYS A 66 10.26 5.29 -5.89
N TYR A 67 9.49 4.22 -6.05
CA TYR A 67 8.04 4.24 -5.99
C TYR A 67 7.60 3.30 -4.87
N VAL A 68 6.95 3.86 -3.86
CA VAL A 68 6.48 3.11 -2.69
C VAL A 68 4.99 3.38 -2.57
N ALA A 69 4.18 2.33 -2.56
CA ALA A 69 2.76 2.45 -2.32
C ALA A 69 2.46 2.60 -0.82
N GLU A 70 1.31 3.18 -0.51
CA GLU A 70 0.88 3.37 0.87
C GLU A 70 0.57 2.02 1.53
N ASN A 71 0.84 1.93 2.84
CA ASN A 71 0.47 0.75 3.61
C ASN A 71 -1.02 0.80 3.95
N GLY A 72 -1.64 -0.36 4.10
CA GLY A 72 -2.98 -0.45 4.66
C GLY A 72 -3.00 0.03 6.10
N GLU A 73 -4.11 0.62 6.53
CA GLU A 73 -4.27 1.03 7.91
C GLU A 73 -4.47 -0.18 8.83
N ASN A 74 -4.07 -0.04 10.09
CA ASN A 74 -4.30 -1.07 11.09
C ASN A 74 -5.78 -1.13 11.48
N GLY A 75 -6.24 -2.32 11.83
CA GLY A 75 -7.52 -2.52 12.49
C GLY A 75 -7.57 -1.80 13.83
N ARG A 76 -8.78 -1.55 14.33
CA ARG A 76 -9.04 -0.92 15.62
C ARG A 76 -10.12 -1.68 16.38
N GLY A 77 -10.30 -1.35 17.66
CA GLY A 77 -11.41 -1.88 18.45
C GLY A 77 -12.78 -1.52 17.86
N LYS A 78 -13.85 -2.05 18.44
CA LYS A 78 -15.23 -1.90 17.95
C LYS A 78 -15.45 -2.46 16.54
N ARG A 79 -14.74 -3.52 16.17
CA ARG A 79 -14.77 -4.20 14.86
C ARG A 79 -14.50 -3.25 13.70
N CYS A 80 -13.63 -2.27 13.92
CA CYS A 80 -13.30 -1.26 12.93
C CYS A 80 -12.10 -1.75 12.11
N SER A 81 -12.37 -2.21 10.89
CA SER A 81 -11.31 -2.63 9.96
C SER A 81 -10.55 -1.43 9.42
N GLY A 82 -9.23 -1.61 9.25
CA GLY A 82 -8.36 -0.63 8.63
C GLY A 82 -8.70 -0.42 7.16
N LYS A 83 -8.47 0.80 6.68
CA LYS A 83 -8.63 1.16 5.28
C LYS A 83 -7.53 0.54 4.40
N ASP A 84 -7.91 0.12 3.21
CA ASP A 84 -7.00 -0.23 2.11
C ASP A 84 -6.17 0.98 1.63
#